data_AF-A0A401NTD8-F1
#
_entry.id   AF-A0A401NTD8-F1
#
_cell.length_a   1.000
_cell.length_b   1.000
_cell.length_c   1.000
_cell.angle_alpha   90.00
_cell.angle_beta   90.00
_cell.angle_gamma   90.00
#
_symmetry.space_group_name_H-M   'P 1'
#
loop_
_entity.id
_entity.type
_entity.pdbx_description
1 polymer ?
#
loop_
_entity_poly.entity_id
_entity_poly.type
_entity_poly.pdbx_seq_one_letter_code
_entity_poly.pdbx_strand_id
1 'polypeptide(L)'
;MESQTPEISREFQSENRKLLDYNDEDFNEFPLNELDDDLSLQDEIHADIEPGEAMIQPPKSHKSLEEPPRGKKLDVITVVEIKGFIVTLLNKLTSNGDLWSIKARISDGTAYMDAEFGDDILRSLIGFSVAEMRVSIKCPS
;
A
#
# COMPACT_ATOMS: atom_id res chain seq x y z
N MET A 1 -6.47 -14.52 -61.58
CA MET A 1 -6.13 -15.80 -60.94
C MET A 1 -6.59 -15.68 -59.50
N GLU A 2 -7.82 -16.09 -59.25
CA GLU A 2 -8.41 -16.18 -57.91
C GLU A 2 -8.08 -17.57 -57.37
N SER A 3 -7.41 -17.62 -56.23
CA SER A 3 -7.15 -18.87 -55.50
C SER A 3 -8.08 -18.93 -54.29
N GLN A 4 -8.94 -19.93 -54.32
CA GLN A 4 -9.97 -20.25 -53.34
C GLN A 4 -9.45 -21.32 -52.34
N THR A 5 -10.16 -21.40 -51.21
CA THR A 5 -10.32 -22.53 -50.25
C THR A 5 -9.54 -22.49 -48.92
N PRO A 6 -10.04 -23.12 -47.81
CA PRO A 6 -11.40 -23.65 -47.55
C PRO A 6 -12.02 -23.24 -46.19
N GLU A 7 -13.35 -23.33 -46.12
CA GLU A 7 -14.11 -23.50 -44.86
C GLU A 7 -13.84 -24.88 -44.23
N ILE A 8 -13.74 -24.92 -42.90
CA ILE A 8 -13.97 -26.13 -42.10
C ILE A 8 -15.05 -25.79 -41.07
N SER A 9 -16.20 -26.44 -41.22
CA SER A 9 -17.29 -26.48 -40.25
C SER A 9 -17.11 -27.63 -39.26
N ARG A 10 -17.90 -27.54 -38.17
CA ARG A 10 -18.31 -28.57 -37.18
C ARG A 10 -17.51 -28.59 -35.87
N GLU A 11 -18.06 -28.84 -34.69
CA GLU A 11 -19.40 -28.92 -34.07
C GLU A 11 -19.12 -29.45 -32.64
N PHE A 12 -20.02 -29.20 -31.67
CA PHE A 12 -20.05 -29.75 -30.29
C PHE A 12 -19.04 -29.11 -29.30
N GLN A 13 -19.40 -28.57 -28.13
CA GLN A 13 -20.44 -29.01 -27.20
C GLN A 13 -21.10 -27.83 -26.50
N SER A 14 -22.42 -27.85 -26.50
CA SER A 14 -23.26 -27.17 -25.52
C SER A 14 -23.05 -27.81 -24.15
N GLU A 15 -22.47 -27.08 -23.20
CA GLU A 15 -22.63 -27.41 -21.79
C GLU A 15 -23.05 -26.17 -20.99
N ASN A 16 -24.29 -26.26 -20.52
CA ASN A 16 -24.96 -25.39 -19.57
C ASN A 16 -24.03 -24.92 -18.44
N ARG A 17 -23.59 -23.66 -18.47
CA ARG A 17 -23.43 -22.92 -17.23
C ARG A 17 -24.68 -22.09 -17.06
N LYS A 18 -25.60 -22.63 -16.24
CA LYS A 18 -26.61 -21.83 -15.55
C LYS A 18 -25.92 -20.55 -15.09
N LEU A 19 -26.37 -19.42 -15.61
CA LEU A 19 -26.10 -18.13 -15.02
C LEU A 19 -26.65 -18.23 -13.59
N LEU A 20 -25.77 -18.42 -12.62
CA LEU A 20 -26.10 -18.18 -11.23
C LEU A 20 -26.32 -16.68 -11.16
N ASP A 21 -27.58 -16.29 -11.11
CA ASP A 21 -27.99 -14.94 -10.77
C ASP A 21 -27.57 -14.76 -9.30
N TYR A 22 -26.34 -14.28 -9.11
CA TYR A 22 -25.82 -13.96 -7.79
C TYR A 22 -26.65 -12.79 -7.30
N ASN A 23 -27.58 -13.09 -6.38
CA ASN A 23 -28.27 -12.05 -5.64
C ASN A 23 -27.21 -11.34 -4.79
N ASP A 24 -27.02 -10.04 -5.01
CA ASP A 24 -26.08 -9.20 -4.25
C ASP A 24 -26.43 -9.13 -2.74
N GLU A 25 -27.58 -9.69 -2.34
CA GLU A 25 -28.08 -9.77 -0.96
C GLU A 25 -27.41 -10.89 -0.12
N ASP A 26 -26.73 -11.85 -0.75
CA ASP A 26 -26.03 -12.94 -0.03
C ASP A 26 -24.68 -12.49 0.59
N PHE A 27 -24.29 -11.24 0.39
CA PHE A 27 -23.06 -10.67 0.98
C PHE A 27 -23.21 -10.28 2.47
N ASN A 28 -24.42 -10.39 3.02
CA ASN A 28 -24.73 -9.97 4.39
C ASN A 28 -24.49 -11.05 5.45
N GLU A 29 -24.03 -12.24 5.08
CA GLU A 29 -23.77 -13.34 6.02
C GLU A 29 -22.27 -13.58 6.22
N PHE A 30 -21.57 -12.54 6.67
CA PHE A 30 -20.34 -12.73 7.44
C PHE A 30 -20.73 -12.80 8.92
N PRO A 31 -20.67 -13.98 9.57
CA PRO A 31 -20.83 -14.05 11.01
C PRO A 31 -19.60 -13.42 11.68
N LEU A 32 -19.69 -12.13 12.01
CA LEU A 32 -18.65 -11.34 12.72
C LEU A 32 -18.65 -11.58 14.24
N ASN A 33 -19.34 -12.62 14.71
CA ASN A 33 -19.59 -12.89 16.12
C ASN A 33 -18.66 -13.96 16.73
N GLU A 34 -17.53 -14.28 16.09
CA GLU A 34 -16.57 -15.27 16.60
C GLU A 34 -15.11 -14.79 16.53
N LEU A 35 -14.86 -13.56 16.99
CA LEU A 35 -13.48 -13.13 17.22
C LEU A 35 -13.36 -12.20 18.44
N ASP A 36 -13.68 -12.73 19.62
CA ASP A 36 -13.22 -12.16 20.88
C ASP A 36 -12.87 -13.31 21.84
N ASP A 37 -11.80 -13.10 22.62
CA ASP A 37 -11.40 -13.82 23.84
C ASP A 37 -10.41 -15.00 23.71
N ASP A 38 -9.18 -14.75 23.24
CA ASP A 38 -7.99 -15.33 23.90
C ASP A 38 -6.73 -14.51 23.62
N LEU A 39 -5.78 -14.53 24.57
CA LEU A 39 -4.42 -13.98 24.58
C LEU A 39 -4.20 -12.63 25.32
N SER A 40 -4.49 -12.59 26.62
CA SER A 40 -3.65 -11.82 27.56
C SER A 40 -2.71 -12.77 28.29
N LEU A 41 -1.44 -12.74 27.87
CA LEU A 41 -0.33 -13.46 28.49
C LEU A 41 -0.09 -12.95 29.92
N GLN A 42 0.07 -13.95 30.79
CA GLN A 42 0.43 -13.88 32.20
C GLN A 42 1.74 -13.10 32.39
N ASP A 43 1.78 -12.25 33.43
CA ASP A 43 2.98 -11.96 34.21
C ASP A 43 2.55 -11.41 35.59
N GLU A 44 2.02 -12.29 36.44
CA GLU A 44 1.88 -12.03 37.88
C GLU A 44 3.19 -12.39 38.58
N ILE A 45 3.96 -11.38 38.98
CA ILE A 45 5.00 -11.53 40.01
C ILE A 45 4.42 -11.06 41.35
N HIS A 46 4.19 -12.02 42.24
CA HIS A 46 3.76 -11.84 43.62
C HIS A 46 4.86 -11.15 44.44
N ALA A 47 4.51 -10.10 45.20
CA ALA A 47 5.23 -9.74 46.42
C ALA A 47 4.31 -8.94 47.36
N ASP A 48 3.72 -9.65 48.31
CA ASP A 48 3.16 -9.08 49.54
C ASP A 48 4.26 -8.38 50.35
N ILE A 49 4.00 -7.18 50.88
CA ILE A 49 4.43 -6.64 52.19
C ILE A 49 3.76 -5.26 52.40
N GLU A 50 2.85 -5.19 53.37
CA GLU A 50 2.54 -4.03 54.24
C GLU A 50 2.51 -4.61 55.68
N PRO A 51 2.69 -3.85 56.79
CA PRO A 51 2.34 -2.43 56.96
C PRO A 51 3.34 -1.59 57.79
N GLY A 52 3.18 -0.27 57.81
CA GLY A 52 3.88 0.60 58.76
C GLY A 52 3.47 2.08 58.68
N GLU A 53 2.62 2.50 59.62
CA GLU A 53 1.96 3.80 59.72
C GLU A 53 2.90 5.04 59.81
N ALA A 54 2.48 6.06 59.04
CA ALA A 54 2.41 7.50 59.34
C ALA A 54 3.62 8.27 59.94
N MET A 55 4.07 9.33 59.25
CA MET A 55 3.91 10.75 59.68
C MET A 55 4.78 11.73 58.86
N ILE A 56 4.10 12.50 57.99
CA ILE A 56 4.30 13.92 57.61
C ILE A 56 5.73 14.45 57.29
N GLN A 57 5.99 14.71 56.00
CA GLN A 57 6.77 15.87 55.53
C GLN A 57 6.27 16.37 54.16
N PRO A 58 5.89 17.66 53.99
CA PRO A 58 5.81 18.31 52.68
C PRO A 58 7.00 19.30 52.47
N PRO A 59 7.16 19.86 51.26
CA PRO A 59 7.90 19.32 50.12
C PRO A 59 9.36 19.84 50.07
N LYS A 60 10.29 19.06 49.52
CA LYS A 60 11.60 19.59 49.07
C LYS A 60 11.52 19.94 47.59
N SER A 61 11.48 21.25 47.35
CA SER A 61 11.95 22.00 46.18
C SER A 61 11.83 21.30 44.81
N HIS A 62 10.90 21.81 43.99
CA HIS A 62 10.84 21.54 42.55
C HIS A 62 12.20 21.83 41.91
N LYS A 63 12.95 20.78 41.53
CA LYS A 63 13.91 20.89 40.43
C LYS A 63 13.08 20.78 39.16
N SER A 64 12.94 21.87 38.41
CA SER A 64 12.51 21.79 37.02
C SER A 64 13.41 20.76 36.34
N LEU A 65 12.80 19.64 35.95
CA LEU A 65 13.36 18.74 34.96
C LEU A 65 13.43 19.58 33.68
N GLU A 66 14.62 20.13 33.43
CA GLU A 66 14.94 20.75 32.15
C GLU A 66 14.82 19.62 31.12
N GLU A 67 13.75 19.63 30.33
CA GLU A 67 13.60 18.69 29.23
C GLU A 67 14.85 18.82 28.35
N PRO A 68 15.59 17.71 28.10
CA PRO A 68 16.72 17.78 27.20
C PRO A 68 16.23 18.32 25.85
N PRO A 69 16.99 19.22 25.19
CA PRO A 69 16.57 19.85 23.95
C PRO A 69 16.16 18.74 22.99
N ARG A 70 14.87 18.73 22.59
CA ARG A 70 14.27 17.77 21.66
C ARG A 70 15.25 17.56 20.53
N GLY A 71 15.99 16.45 20.61
CA GLY A 71 17.02 16.11 19.64
C GLY A 71 16.36 16.13 18.28
N LYS A 72 17.02 16.76 17.31
CA LYS A 72 16.57 16.75 15.92
C LYS A 72 16.36 15.28 15.55
N LYS A 73 15.11 14.87 15.35
CA LYS A 73 14.79 13.50 14.93
C LYS A 73 15.47 13.32 13.57
N LEU A 74 16.51 12.49 13.54
CA LEU A 74 17.17 12.13 12.29
C LEU A 74 16.13 11.38 11.46
N ASP A 75 15.87 11.87 10.26
CA ASP A 75 15.01 11.19 9.30
C ASP A 75 15.76 9.95 8.81
N VAL A 76 15.39 8.79 9.35
CA VAL A 76 15.97 7.51 8.96
C VAL A 76 15.18 7.02 7.75
N ILE A 77 15.82 7.06 6.58
CA ILE A 77 15.25 6.49 5.34
C ILE A 77 15.39 4.98 5.42
N THR A 78 14.27 4.27 5.31
CA THR A 78 14.23 2.81 5.25
C THR A 78 13.89 2.36 3.83
N VAL A 79 14.64 1.40 3.31
CA VAL A 79 14.41 0.80 1.99
C VAL A 79 13.87 -0.61 2.19
N VAL A 80 12.77 -0.94 1.52
CA VAL A 80 12.11 -2.25 1.60
C VAL A 80 11.78 -2.74 0.19
N GLU A 81 11.72 -4.06 0.02
CA GLU A 81 11.22 -4.71 -1.19
C GLU A 81 9.84 -5.30 -0.91
N ILE A 82 8.86 -4.98 -1.76
CA ILE A 82 7.50 -5.47 -1.64
C ILE A 82 7.02 -6.04 -2.98
N LYS A 83 6.13 -7.04 -2.90
CA LYS A 83 5.36 -7.51 -4.05
C LYS A 83 3.99 -6.88 -3.98
N GLY A 84 3.61 -6.11 -5.00
CA GLY A 84 2.33 -5.42 -5.02
C GLY A 84 1.91 -5.02 -6.42
N PHE A 85 0.84 -4.23 -6.49
CA PHE A 85 0.28 -3.71 -7.73
C PHE A 85 -0.10 -2.24 -7.57
N ILE A 86 -0.22 -1.54 -8.71
CA ILE A 86 -0.70 -0.16 -8.76
C ILE A 86 -2.22 -0.19 -8.62
N VAL A 87 -2.73 0.50 -7.61
CA VAL A 87 -4.17 0.65 -7.34
C VAL A 87 -4.75 1.75 -8.21
N THR A 88 -4.14 2.94 -8.19
CA THR A 88 -4.58 4.07 -9.01
C THR A 88 -3.48 5.10 -9.19
N LEU A 89 -3.50 5.83 -10.32
CA LEU A 89 -2.61 6.97 -10.54
C LEU A 89 -3.18 8.21 -9.85
N LEU A 90 -2.32 8.93 -9.12
CA LEU A 90 -2.72 10.11 -8.34
C LEU A 90 -2.57 11.41 -9.12
N ASN A 91 -1.76 11.41 -10.18
CA ASN A 91 -1.60 12.54 -11.08
C ASN A 91 -1.34 12.06 -12.51
N LYS A 92 -1.34 13.02 -13.44
CA LYS A 92 -0.94 12.77 -14.83
C LYS A 92 0.58 12.63 -14.89
N LEU A 93 1.06 11.89 -15.89
CA LEU A 93 2.48 11.89 -16.24
C LEU A 93 2.94 13.32 -16.55
N THR A 94 3.97 13.78 -15.83
CA THR A 94 4.56 15.11 -16.02
C THR A 94 6.00 14.98 -16.54
N SER A 95 6.47 16.01 -17.24
CA SER A 95 7.81 16.10 -17.83
C SER A 95 8.61 17.27 -17.25
N ASN A 96 8.43 17.55 -15.96
CA ASN A 96 9.01 18.70 -15.30
C ASN A 96 10.52 18.52 -15.15
N GLY A 97 11.31 19.51 -15.61
CA GLY A 97 12.77 19.44 -15.52
C GLY A 97 13.39 18.33 -16.38
N ASP A 98 12.77 18.00 -17.52
CA ASP A 98 13.21 16.96 -18.46
C ASP A 98 13.25 15.52 -17.90
N LEU A 99 12.58 15.32 -16.76
CA LEU A 99 12.38 14.01 -16.15
C LEU A 99 10.89 13.67 -16.16
N TRP A 100 10.59 12.40 -16.37
CA TRP A 100 9.28 11.84 -16.15
C TRP A 100 9.01 11.73 -14.64
N SER A 101 7.82 12.15 -14.21
CA SER A 101 7.33 11.93 -12.85
C SER A 101 5.84 11.63 -12.87
N ILE A 102 5.46 10.62 -12.08
CA ILE A 102 4.09 10.26 -11.79
C ILE A 102 4.00 9.68 -10.37
N LYS A 103 2.88 9.96 -9.71
CA LYS A 103 2.53 9.44 -8.39
C LYS A 103 1.39 8.45 -8.53
N ALA A 104 1.45 7.37 -7.77
CA ALA A 104 0.38 6.39 -7.72
C ALA A 104 0.19 5.87 -6.30
N ARG A 105 -1.02 5.37 -6.05
CA ARG A 105 -1.28 4.52 -4.90
C ARG A 105 -0.97 3.08 -5.26
N ILE A 106 -0.18 2.41 -4.43
CA ILE A 106 0.16 0.99 -4.56
C ILE A 106 -0.40 0.20 -3.38
N SER A 107 -0.57 -1.11 -3.56
CA SER A 107 -0.90 -2.05 -2.48
C SER A 107 -0.16 -3.36 -2.66
N ASP A 108 0.26 -3.96 -1.55
CA ASP A 108 0.80 -5.32 -1.47
C ASP A 108 -0.26 -6.37 -1.08
N GLY A 109 -1.50 -5.95 -0.88
CA GLY A 109 -2.60 -6.76 -0.39
C GLY A 109 -2.89 -6.59 1.12
N THR A 110 -2.00 -5.94 1.88
CA THR A 110 -2.21 -5.65 3.30
C THR A 110 -2.43 -4.16 3.59
N ALA A 111 -1.74 -3.28 2.86
CA ALA A 111 -1.87 -1.84 3.05
C ALA A 111 -1.86 -1.07 1.73
N TYR A 112 -2.15 0.22 1.81
CA TYR A 112 -2.05 1.18 0.71
C TYR A 112 -0.95 2.20 1.01
N MET A 113 -0.17 2.53 -0.01
CA MET A 113 0.88 3.56 0.11
C MET A 113 0.91 4.43 -1.15
N ASP A 114 1.11 5.73 -0.98
CA ASP A 114 1.36 6.63 -2.11
C ASP A 114 2.87 6.61 -2.42
N ALA A 115 3.21 6.34 -3.67
CA ALA A 115 4.58 6.23 -4.15
C ALA A 115 4.81 7.13 -5.39
N GLU A 116 6.05 7.57 -5.57
CA GLU A 116 6.50 8.29 -6.76
C GLU A 116 7.46 7.41 -7.54
N PHE A 117 7.24 7.28 -8.86
CA PHE A 117 8.09 6.49 -9.73
C PHE A 117 9.24 7.35 -10.27
N GLY A 118 10.47 6.84 -10.15
CA GLY A 118 11.66 7.52 -10.66
C GLY A 118 11.71 7.54 -12.19
N ASP A 119 12.38 8.56 -12.73
CA ASP A 119 12.54 8.79 -14.18
C ASP A 119 13.08 7.56 -14.92
N ASP A 120 14.08 6.87 -14.35
CA ASP A 120 14.69 5.71 -15.00
C ASP A 120 13.69 4.58 -15.30
N ILE A 121 12.79 4.30 -14.34
CA ILE A 121 11.74 3.28 -14.50
C ILE A 121 10.75 3.74 -15.57
N LEU A 122 10.31 5.01 -15.51
CA LEU A 122 9.33 5.56 -16.43
C LEU A 122 9.88 5.63 -17.86
N ARG A 123 11.12 6.09 -18.04
CA ARG A 123 11.82 6.10 -19.32
C ARG A 123 11.96 4.69 -19.89
N SER A 124 12.27 3.70 -19.05
CA SER A 124 12.34 2.30 -19.50
C SER A 124 10.98 1.76 -19.97
N LEU A 125 9.88 2.19 -19.35
CA LEU A 125 8.52 1.77 -19.74
C LEU A 125 8.00 2.52 -20.97
N ILE A 126 8.30 3.81 -21.08
CA ILE A 126 7.86 4.69 -22.18
C ILE A 126 8.69 4.44 -23.44
N GLY A 127 9.97 4.09 -23.28
CA GLY A 127 10.92 3.91 -24.38
C GLY A 127 11.60 5.20 -24.86
N PHE A 128 11.26 6.34 -24.27
CA PHE A 128 11.85 7.65 -24.58
C PHE A 128 12.04 8.48 -23.32
N SER A 129 13.13 9.22 -23.27
CA SER A 129 13.27 10.37 -22.38
C SER A 129 12.31 11.49 -22.79
N VAL A 130 12.13 12.46 -21.90
CA VAL A 130 11.36 13.68 -22.21
C VAL A 130 11.94 14.40 -23.43
N ALA A 131 13.27 14.53 -23.51
CA ALA A 131 13.94 15.23 -24.59
C ALA A 131 13.69 14.55 -25.95
N GLU A 132 13.85 13.22 -26.01
CA GLU A 132 13.60 12.45 -27.24
C GLU A 132 12.13 12.56 -27.68
N MET A 133 11.19 12.44 -26.73
CA MET A 133 9.75 12.58 -27.02
C MET A 133 9.42 13.95 -27.64
N ARG A 134 10.03 15.04 -27.14
CA ARG A 134 9.82 16.39 -27.69
C ARG A 134 10.32 16.51 -29.14
N VAL A 135 11.40 15.81 -29.48
CA VAL A 135 11.93 15.78 -30.86
C VAL A 135 11.03 14.96 -31.78
N SER A 136 10.57 13.79 -31.32
CA SER A 136 9.70 12.89 -32.09
C SER A 136 8.36 13.55 -32.48
N ILE A 137 7.80 14.39 -31.61
CA ILE A 137 6.58 15.16 -31.92
C ILE A 137 6.83 16.20 -33.02
N LYS A 138 8.03 16.80 -33.06
CA LYS A 138 8.35 17.86 -34.02
C LYS A 138 8.66 17.32 -35.41
N CYS A 139 9.15 16.08 -35.49
CA CYS A 139 9.51 15.41 -36.74
C CYS A 139 8.78 14.06 -36.82
N PRO A 140 7.49 14.05 -37.21
CA PRO A 140 6.76 12.81 -37.44
C PRO A 140 7.41 12.04 -38.59
N SER A 141 7.77 10.79 -38.34
CA SER A 141 8.36 9.84 -39.30
C SER A 141 7.33 9.24 -40.23
#